data_AF-A0A8T5KUZ5-F1
#
_entry.id   AF-A0A8T5KUZ5-F1
#
_cell.length_a   1.000
_cell.length_b   1.000
_cell.length_c   1.000
_cell.angle_alpha   90.00
_cell.angle_beta   90.00
_cell.angle_gamma   90.00
#
_symmetry.space_group_name_H-M   'P 1'
#
loop_
_entity.id
_entity.type
_entity.pdbx_description
1 polymer ?
#
loop_
_entity_poly.entity_id
_entity_poly.type
_entity_poly.pdbx_seq_one_letter_code
_entity_poly.pdbx_strand_id
1 'polypeptide(L)'
;MQEQPSSQENVNSLITSTAFYFNEDVKLEAKRTEEGLTITKFESKILDKNGNRFDSLSGLAMLLVDLNYESHKPFDMDKTIFAKEIKEDGTVKISGLTKSVGLIAVDKHGNESKPFNLE
;
A
#
# COMPACT_ATOMS: atom_id res chain seq x y z
N MET A 1 -14.13 -7.12 13.01
CA MET A 1 -12.73 -6.68 12.86
C MET A 1 -12.75 -5.24 12.38
N GLN A 2 -11.82 -4.41 12.83
CA GLN A 2 -11.74 -3.00 12.45
C GLN A 2 -10.75 -2.88 11.29
N GLU A 3 -11.18 -2.26 10.18
CA GLU A 3 -10.33 -2.07 9.00
C GLU A 3 -9.33 -0.93 9.21
N GLN A 4 -8.19 -1.00 8.52
CA GLN A 4 -7.21 0.07 8.48
C GLN A 4 -7.80 1.36 7.87
N PRO A 5 -7.36 2.55 8.32
CA PRO A 5 -7.87 3.80 7.80
C PRO A 5 -7.53 3.96 6.32
N SER A 6 -8.51 4.44 5.54
CA SER A 6 -8.36 4.77 4.12
C SER A 6 -8.24 6.27 3.87
N SER A 7 -8.03 7.08 4.92
CA SER A 7 -7.81 8.53 4.86
C SER A 7 -7.10 9.05 6.11
N GLN A 8 -6.38 10.17 5.95
CA GLN A 8 -5.69 10.88 7.04
C GLN A 8 -6.63 11.26 8.20
N GLU A 9 -7.86 11.68 7.89
CA GLU A 9 -8.86 12.07 8.91
C GLU A 9 -9.25 10.91 9.84
N ASN A 10 -9.07 9.67 9.39
CA ASN A 10 -9.40 8.46 10.15
C ASN A 10 -8.24 7.95 11.02
N VAL A 11 -7.05 8.56 10.90
CA VAL A 11 -5.84 8.18 11.64
C VAL A 11 -6.00 8.43 13.14
N ASN A 12 -6.75 9.46 13.55
CA ASN A 12 -6.97 9.78 14.97
C ASN A 12 -7.85 8.77 15.73
N SER A 13 -8.39 7.74 15.06
CA SER A 13 -9.13 6.63 15.70
C SER A 13 -8.27 5.41 16.03
N LEU A 14 -6.94 5.53 15.94
CA LEU A 14 -6.00 4.45 16.25
C LEU A 14 -5.92 4.18 17.77
N ILE A 15 -6.84 3.34 18.28
CA ILE A 15 -6.53 2.50 19.43
C ILE A 15 -5.56 1.43 18.92
N THR A 16 -4.32 1.48 19.43
CA THR A 16 -3.26 0.50 19.25
C THR A 16 -3.79 -0.92 19.13
N SER A 17 -3.82 -1.45 17.92
CA SER A 17 -3.95 -2.87 17.65
C SER A 17 -2.71 -3.31 16.90
N THR A 18 -1.60 -3.40 17.62
CA THR A 18 -0.47 -4.26 17.26
C THR A 18 -0.93 -5.71 17.36
N ALA A 19 -1.71 -6.15 16.38
CA ALA A 19 -1.98 -7.55 16.12
C ALA A 19 -1.48 -7.82 14.70
N PHE A 20 -0.18 -8.08 14.59
CA PHE A 20 0.44 -8.55 13.37
C PHE A 20 -0.18 -9.90 13.00
N TYR A 21 -0.96 -9.94 11.93
CA TYR A 21 -1.27 -11.19 11.26
C TYR A 21 -0.16 -11.46 10.25
N PHE A 22 0.88 -12.16 10.69
CA PHE A 22 1.76 -12.86 9.77
C PHE A 22 0.96 -14.03 9.21
N ASN A 23 0.65 -14.05 7.89
CA ASN A 23 0.53 -15.27 7.07
C ASN A 23 -0.14 -15.08 5.69
N GLU A 24 -0.66 -13.90 5.34
CA GLU A 24 -1.27 -13.71 4.02
C GLU A 24 -0.33 -12.93 3.09
N ASP A 25 0.13 -13.59 2.02
CA ASP A 25 0.98 -12.99 0.99
C ASP A 25 0.24 -11.84 0.30
N VAL A 26 0.67 -10.60 0.51
CA VAL A 26 0.30 -9.44 -0.30
C VAL A 26 1.31 -9.27 -1.42
N LYS A 27 0.85 -9.18 -2.67
CA LYS A 27 1.70 -8.91 -3.83
C LYS A 27 1.40 -7.55 -4.41
N LEU A 28 2.47 -6.87 -4.82
CA LEU A 28 2.43 -5.57 -5.47
C LEU A 28 3.34 -5.60 -6.69
N GLU A 29 2.83 -5.07 -7.81
CA GLU A 29 3.65 -4.64 -8.95
C GLU A 29 3.19 -3.24 -9.36
N ALA A 30 4.14 -2.38 -9.71
CA ALA A 30 3.86 -1.03 -10.17
C ALA A 30 4.85 -0.60 -11.25
N LYS A 31 4.48 0.43 -12.02
CA LYS A 31 5.32 1.04 -13.06
C LYS A 31 5.37 2.54 -12.89
N ARG A 32 6.53 3.14 -13.18
CA ARG A 32 6.66 4.60 -13.27
C ARG A 32 5.83 5.15 -14.41
N THR A 33 5.33 6.35 -14.21
CA THR A 33 4.64 7.17 -15.21
C THR A 33 5.20 8.59 -15.17
N GLU A 34 4.89 9.42 -16.17
CA GLU A 34 5.37 10.81 -16.21
C GLU A 34 4.92 11.65 -14.99
N GLU A 35 3.75 11.32 -14.40
CA GLU A 35 3.15 12.07 -13.28
C GLU A 35 3.28 11.34 -11.92
N GLY A 36 3.96 10.20 -11.86
CA GLY A 36 4.04 9.38 -10.66
C GLY A 36 4.20 7.90 -10.96
N LEU A 37 3.22 7.08 -10.56
CA LEU A 37 3.24 5.64 -10.79
C LEU A 37 1.83 5.08 -11.05
N THR A 38 1.78 3.85 -11.54
CA THR A 38 0.55 3.07 -11.67
C THR A 38 0.76 1.70 -11.07
N ILE A 39 -0.13 1.29 -10.18
CA ILE A 39 -0.18 -0.08 -9.66
C ILE A 39 -0.73 -0.98 -10.76
N THR A 40 0.09 -1.87 -11.29
CA THR A 40 -0.29 -2.82 -12.35
C THR A 40 -0.84 -4.12 -11.77
N LYS A 41 -0.50 -4.43 -10.51
CA LYS A 41 -0.98 -5.63 -9.83
C LYS A 41 -1.04 -5.41 -8.33
N PHE A 42 -2.16 -5.80 -7.74
CA PHE A 42 -2.32 -5.96 -6.31
C PHE A 42 -3.11 -7.23 -6.03
N GLU A 43 -2.55 -8.12 -5.21
CA GLU A 43 -3.23 -9.33 -4.75
C GLU A 43 -3.14 -9.39 -3.22
N SER A 44 -4.27 -9.58 -2.57
CA SER A 44 -4.34 -9.99 -1.16
C SER A 44 -5.41 -11.08 -1.02
N LYS A 45 -5.26 -11.92 0.00
CA LYS A 45 -6.17 -13.03 0.29
C LYS A 45 -7.23 -12.68 1.34
N ILE A 46 -7.26 -11.44 1.81
CA ILE A 46 -8.22 -10.97 2.81
C ILE A 46 -9.67 -11.07 2.33
N LEU A 47 -10.57 -11.25 3.29
CA LEU A 47 -12.01 -11.35 3.09
C LEU A 47 -12.72 -10.17 3.73
N ASP A 48 -13.82 -9.73 3.14
CA ASP A 48 -14.73 -8.74 3.71
C ASP A 48 -15.54 -9.33 4.89
N LYS A 49 -16.36 -8.50 5.52
CA LYS A 49 -17.26 -8.91 6.61
C LYS A 49 -18.28 -10.00 6.25
N ASN A 50 -18.51 -10.23 4.96
CA ASN A 50 -19.43 -11.23 4.45
C ASN A 50 -18.70 -12.52 4.02
N GLY A 51 -17.37 -12.57 4.13
CA GLY A 51 -16.54 -13.69 3.71
C GLY A 51 -16.14 -13.68 2.23
N ASN A 52 -16.37 -12.59 1.50
CA ASN A 52 -15.98 -12.44 0.09
C ASN A 52 -14.56 -11.89 -0.03
N ARG A 53 -13.79 -12.34 -1.04
CA ARG A 53 -12.49 -11.72 -1.34
C ARG A 53 -12.67 -10.28 -1.81
N PHE A 54 -11.73 -9.41 -1.46
CA PHE A 54 -11.65 -8.09 -2.08
C PHE A 54 -11.13 -8.20 -3.52
N ASP A 55 -11.75 -7.46 -4.43
CA ASP A 55 -11.33 -7.39 -5.82
C ASP A 55 -10.21 -6.37 -6.00
N SER A 56 -9.01 -6.85 -6.36
CA SER A 56 -7.84 -6.01 -6.70
C SER A 56 -7.65 -4.86 -5.71
N LEU A 57 -7.58 -3.62 -6.19
CA LEU A 57 -7.30 -2.42 -5.39
C LEU A 57 -8.34 -2.14 -4.29
N SER A 58 -9.54 -2.74 -4.34
CA SER A 58 -10.54 -2.55 -3.29
C SER A 58 -10.10 -3.11 -1.93
N GLY A 59 -9.12 -4.03 -1.92
CA GLY A 59 -8.51 -4.56 -0.70
C GLY A 59 -7.31 -3.75 -0.19
N LEU A 60 -6.82 -2.78 -0.96
CA LEU A 60 -5.71 -1.92 -0.58
C LEU A 60 -6.19 -0.87 0.42
N ALA A 61 -5.43 -0.63 1.49
CA ALA A 61 -5.67 0.45 2.43
C ALA A 61 -4.76 1.65 2.15
N MET A 62 -3.47 1.38 1.93
CA MET A 62 -2.46 2.40 1.67
C MET A 62 -1.23 1.82 0.98
N LEU A 63 -0.46 2.71 0.36
CA LEU A 63 0.84 2.45 -0.23
C LEU A 63 1.88 3.28 0.51
N LEU A 64 2.86 2.62 1.12
CA LEU A 64 4.02 3.27 1.74
C LEU A 64 5.08 3.47 0.68
N VAL A 65 5.68 4.66 0.65
CA VAL A 65 6.65 5.07 -0.37
C VAL A 65 7.92 5.56 0.31
N ASP A 66 9.03 4.92 -0.04
CA ASP A 66 10.40 5.35 0.26
C ASP A 66 10.96 5.94 -1.04
N LEU A 67 11.27 7.23 -1.05
CA LEU A 67 11.74 7.93 -2.24
C LEU A 67 13.22 7.70 -2.52
N ASN A 68 14.00 7.10 -1.61
CA ASN A 68 15.43 6.84 -1.76
C ASN A 68 15.77 5.41 -1.37
N TYR A 69 14.99 4.46 -1.87
CA TYR A 69 15.04 3.09 -1.40
C TYR A 69 16.36 2.40 -1.72
N GLU A 70 16.97 1.83 -0.68
CA GLU A 70 18.17 1.01 -0.76
C GLU A 70 17.90 -0.38 -0.18
N SER A 71 17.99 -1.43 -0.99
CA SER A 71 17.58 -2.80 -0.62
C SER A 71 18.30 -3.41 0.60
N HIS A 72 19.44 -2.85 1.00
CA HIS A 72 20.26 -3.30 2.12
C HIS A 72 20.08 -2.45 3.39
N LYS A 73 19.24 -1.42 3.34
CA LYS A 73 18.90 -0.56 4.47
C LYS A 73 17.46 -0.81 4.92
N PRO A 74 17.10 -0.45 6.16
CA PRO A 74 15.70 -0.39 6.57
C PRO A 74 14.91 0.50 5.61
N PHE A 75 13.67 0.11 5.32
CA PHE A 75 12.75 0.94 4.52
C PHE A 75 12.45 2.23 5.27
N ASP A 76 12.76 3.38 4.66
CA ASP A 76 12.54 4.69 5.26
C ASP A 76 11.31 5.34 4.61
N MET A 77 10.19 5.37 5.35
CA MET A 77 8.93 5.83 4.78
C MET A 77 8.91 7.36 4.68
N ASP A 78 9.01 7.87 3.45
CA ASP A 78 8.88 9.30 3.15
C ASP A 78 7.41 9.74 2.99
N LYS A 79 6.58 8.89 2.38
CA LYS A 79 5.19 9.22 2.06
C LYS A 79 4.26 8.03 2.27
N THR A 80 3.02 8.35 2.63
CA THR A 80 1.89 7.41 2.67
C THR A 80 0.84 7.89 1.68
N ILE A 81 0.42 7.01 0.79
CA ILE A 81 -0.68 7.27 -0.15
C ILE A 81 -1.86 6.40 0.28
N PHE A 82 -2.96 7.02 0.69
CA PHE A 82 -4.14 6.26 1.08
C PHE A 82 -4.93 5.76 -0.14
N ALA A 83 -5.67 4.67 0.01
CA ALA A 83 -6.46 4.09 -1.08
C ALA A 83 -7.41 5.09 -1.76
N LYS A 84 -7.92 6.10 -1.02
CA LYS A 84 -8.76 7.17 -1.59
C LYS A 84 -8.03 8.11 -2.55
N GLU A 85 -6.70 8.17 -2.47
CA GLU A 85 -5.85 8.98 -3.35
C GLU A 85 -5.41 8.18 -4.60
N ILE A 86 -5.69 6.88 -4.62
CA ILE A 86 -5.40 5.98 -5.73
C ILE A 86 -6.64 5.93 -6.62
N LYS A 87 -6.47 6.22 -7.90
CA LYS A 87 -7.58 6.11 -8.87
C LYS A 87 -7.99 4.65 -9.06
N GLU A 88 -9.20 4.44 -9.58
CA GLU A 88 -9.72 3.09 -9.88
C GLU A 88 -8.82 2.30 -10.85
N ASP A 89 -8.08 2.99 -11.72
CA ASP A 89 -7.10 2.40 -12.66
C ASP A 89 -5.72 2.12 -12.02
N GLY A 90 -5.54 2.38 -10.72
CA GLY A 90 -4.29 2.22 -10.00
C GLY A 90 -3.30 3.37 -10.14
N THR A 91 -3.68 4.46 -10.82
CA THR A 91 -2.81 5.64 -10.97
C THR A 91 -2.66 6.38 -9.64
N VAL A 92 -1.42 6.70 -9.31
CA VAL A 92 -1.03 7.53 -8.17
C VAL A 92 -0.21 8.71 -8.66
N LYS A 93 -0.70 9.92 -8.43
CA LYS A 93 0.06 11.15 -8.72
C LYS A 93 1.00 11.42 -7.57
N ILE A 94 2.29 11.42 -7.86
CA ILE A 94 3.34 11.66 -6.86
C ILE A 94 4.48 12.43 -7.50
N SER A 95 4.71 13.64 -7.01
CA SER A 95 5.84 14.46 -7.42
C SER A 95 7.12 14.04 -6.68
N GLY A 96 8.26 14.20 -7.36
CA GLY A 96 9.58 14.01 -6.77
C GLY A 96 10.02 12.54 -6.64
N LEU A 97 9.53 11.64 -7.50
CA LEU A 97 10.08 10.28 -7.57
C LEU A 97 11.56 10.34 -7.98
N THR A 98 12.45 9.79 -7.14
CA THR A 98 13.88 9.69 -7.47
C THR A 98 14.15 8.45 -8.32
N LYS A 99 15.43 8.14 -8.56
CA LYS A 99 15.86 6.97 -9.36
C LYS A 99 15.52 5.63 -8.71
N SER A 100 15.46 5.54 -7.38
CA SER A 100 15.18 4.30 -6.66
C SER A 100 14.07 4.57 -5.67
N VAL A 101 12.91 3.95 -5.88
CA VAL A 101 11.72 4.20 -5.06
C VAL A 101 11.19 2.85 -4.59
N GLY A 102 11.05 2.71 -3.28
CA GLY A 102 10.54 1.52 -2.63
C GLY A 102 9.05 1.68 -2.36
N LEU A 103 8.28 0.63 -2.64
CA LEU A 103 6.85 0.59 -2.39
C LEU A 103 6.51 -0.61 -1.50
N ILE A 104 5.68 -0.37 -0.48
CA ILE A 104 5.04 -1.43 0.31
C ILE A 104 3.54 -1.21 0.26
N ALA A 105 2.79 -2.21 -0.22
CA ALA A 105 1.34 -2.18 -0.17
C ALA A 105 0.85 -2.73 1.17
N VAL A 106 -0.12 -2.03 1.78
CA VAL A 106 -0.78 -2.44 3.01
C VAL A 106 -2.25 -2.67 2.71
N ASP A 107 -2.75 -3.87 2.97
CA ASP A 107 -4.15 -4.19 2.77
C ASP A 107 -5.04 -3.70 3.92
N LYS A 108 -6.36 -3.80 3.77
CA LYS A 108 -7.35 -3.36 4.77
C LYS A 108 -7.27 -4.06 6.12
N HIS A 109 -6.61 -5.21 6.20
CA HIS A 109 -6.39 -5.92 7.47
C HIS A 109 -5.00 -5.63 8.06
N GLY A 110 -4.16 -4.86 7.36
CA GLY A 110 -2.83 -4.49 7.81
C GLY A 110 -1.74 -5.47 7.40
N ASN A 111 -2.00 -6.39 6.46
CA ASN A 111 -0.92 -7.21 5.91
C ASN A 111 -0.10 -6.40 4.90
N GLU A 112 1.21 -6.61 4.91
CA GLU A 112 2.17 -5.87 4.11
C GLU A 112 2.75 -6.73 2.99
N SER A 113 2.97 -6.12 1.81
CA SER A 113 3.79 -6.74 0.78
C SER A 113 5.26 -6.70 1.15
N LYS A 114 6.08 -7.52 0.48
CA LYS A 114 7.52 -7.27 0.44
C LYS A 114 7.78 -5.90 -0.23
N PRO A 115 8.89 -5.22 0.09
CA PRO A 115 9.30 -4.02 -0.63
C PRO A 115 9.43 -4.32 -2.13
N PHE A 116 8.73 -3.55 -2.95
CA PHE A 116 8.83 -3.55 -4.39
C PHE A 116 9.68 -2.35 -4.83
N ASN A 117 10.76 -2.61 -5.56
CA ASN A 117 11.55 -1.53 -6.15
C ASN A 117 10.89 -1.08 -7.46
N LEU A 118 10.51 0.18 -7.52
CA LEU A 118 9.93 0.82 -8.68
C LEU A 118 11.06 1.22 -9.65
N GLU A 119 11.26 0.38 -10.66
CA GLU A 119 12.19 0.64 -11.78
C GLU A 119 11.68 1.75 -12.71
#